data_AF-A0A9K3HW20-F1
#
_entry.id   AF-A0A9K3HW20-F1
#
_cell.length_a   1.000
_cell.length_b   1.000
_cell.length_c   1.000
_cell.angle_alpha   90.00
_cell.angle_beta   90.00
_cell.angle_gamma   90.00
#
_symmetry.space_group_name_H-M   'P 1'
#
loop_
_entity.id
_entity.type
_entity.pdbx_description
1 polymer ?
#
loop_
_entity_poly.entity_id
_entity_poly.type
_entity_poly.pdbx_seq_one_letter_code
_entity_poly.pdbx_strand_id
1 'polypeptide(L)'
;MVFCSRPDEVVGGNCSGNGCCESSIPQDINYYKTQVDSLRNSGNMTDTSSFAPCTYAFVGEENVFKFNGLNDLTARDVNDTSFFDWIESHVPIVLDWAIGNQSCAQANKTNDFACQANSTCVDSTREAGGYRCGCKEGYEGNPYLSPGCLGTIDHLSPKFYINDIFYEFIYIILLG
;
A
#
# COMPACT_ATOMS: atom_id res chain seq x y z
N MET A 1 4.89 9.53 -14.41
CA MET A 1 4.40 9.51 -15.80
C MET A 1 5.00 8.29 -16.47
N VAL A 2 4.21 7.54 -17.24
CA VAL A 2 4.69 6.33 -17.93
C VAL A 2 4.59 6.54 -19.44
N PHE A 3 5.60 6.07 -20.14
CA PHE A 3 5.70 6.02 -21.58
C PHE A 3 5.76 4.56 -22.02
N CYS A 4 4.78 4.16 -22.81
CA CYS A 4 4.79 2.94 -23.58
C CYS A 4 4.36 3.31 -24.99
N SER A 5 5.33 3.47 -25.89
CA SER A 5 5.02 3.65 -27.31
C SER A 5 5.38 2.42 -28.10
N ARG A 6 6.48 1.76 -27.74
CA ARG A 6 6.98 0.58 -28.44
C ARG A 6 7.49 -0.49 -27.49
N PRO A 7 7.37 -1.79 -27.83
CA PRO A 7 7.85 -2.87 -26.98
C PRO A 7 9.36 -2.80 -26.69
N ASP A 8 10.17 -2.33 -27.63
CA ASP A 8 11.63 -2.24 -27.49
C ASP A 8 12.10 -1.14 -26.53
N GLU A 9 11.21 -0.21 -26.16
CA GLU A 9 11.48 0.84 -25.18
C GLU A 9 11.20 0.38 -23.74
N VAL A 10 10.48 -0.73 -23.57
CA VAL A 10 10.11 -1.29 -22.26
C VAL A 10 11.25 -2.14 -21.73
N VAL A 11 12.06 -1.56 -20.84
CA VAL A 11 13.23 -2.21 -20.25
C VAL A 11 12.96 -2.54 -18.79
N GLY A 12 13.12 -3.82 -18.43
CA GLY A 12 13.04 -4.26 -17.03
C GLY A 12 14.21 -3.80 -16.17
N GLY A 13 14.04 -3.85 -14.86
CA GLY A 13 15.05 -3.57 -13.85
C GLY A 13 15.05 -2.13 -13.31
N ASN A 14 14.55 -1.14 -14.06
CA ASN A 14 14.42 0.23 -13.56
C ASN A 14 13.01 0.78 -13.82
N CYS A 15 12.39 1.41 -12.83
CA CYS A 15 11.00 1.89 -12.89
C CYS A 15 10.94 3.43 -12.91
N SER A 16 11.49 4.06 -13.96
CA SER A 16 11.67 5.52 -14.02
C SER A 16 10.99 6.22 -15.21
N GLY A 17 10.00 5.59 -15.82
CA GLY A 17 9.09 6.20 -16.79
C GLY A 17 8.87 5.40 -18.07
N ASN A 18 9.73 4.46 -18.45
CA ASN A 18 9.52 3.63 -19.64
C ASN A 18 8.88 2.30 -19.24
N GLY A 19 7.60 2.11 -19.56
CA GLY A 19 6.77 0.97 -19.15
C GLY A 19 6.49 0.84 -17.65
N CYS A 20 7.27 1.48 -16.79
CA CYS A 20 7.09 1.50 -15.34
C CYS A 20 7.48 2.87 -14.76
N CYS A 21 6.68 3.42 -13.84
CA CYS A 21 7.06 4.57 -13.01
C CYS A 21 6.76 4.28 -11.55
N GLU A 22 7.74 4.49 -10.67
CA GLU A 22 7.58 4.42 -9.22
C GLU A 22 7.70 5.81 -8.59
N SER A 23 6.96 6.05 -7.51
CA SER A 23 7.09 7.26 -6.70
C SER A 23 6.78 6.97 -5.25
N SER A 24 7.57 7.52 -4.33
CA SER A 24 7.29 7.47 -2.90
C SER A 24 5.99 8.22 -2.56
N ILE A 25 5.20 7.66 -1.63
CA ILE A 25 4.06 8.36 -1.04
C ILE A 25 4.58 9.39 -0.03
N PRO A 26 4.14 10.67 -0.11
CA PRO A 26 4.52 11.67 0.88
C PRO A 26 4.06 11.28 2.29
N GLN A 27 4.89 11.59 3.29
CA GLN A 27 4.52 11.46 4.69
C GLN A 27 3.39 12.46 5.03
N ASP A 28 2.70 12.22 6.15
CA ASP A 28 1.73 13.20 6.71
C ASP A 28 0.51 13.52 5.83
N ILE A 29 0.11 12.58 4.97
CA ILE A 29 -1.16 12.63 4.23
C ILE A 29 -2.30 11.93 4.96
N ASN A 30 -3.53 12.42 4.73
CA ASN A 30 -4.78 11.86 5.26
C ASN A 30 -5.52 10.97 4.26
N TYR A 31 -5.30 11.17 2.96
CA TYR A 31 -5.89 10.37 1.90
C TYR A 31 -4.93 10.30 0.73
N TYR A 32 -5.01 9.21 -0.02
CA TYR A 32 -4.26 9.02 -1.26
C TYR A 32 -5.20 8.49 -2.33
N LYS A 33 -5.09 9.01 -3.56
CA LYS A 33 -5.86 8.56 -4.72
C LYS A 33 -4.92 8.38 -5.91
N THR A 34 -4.87 7.17 -6.45
CA THR A 34 -4.26 6.92 -7.77
C THR A 34 -5.28 7.19 -8.86
N GLN A 35 -4.83 7.83 -9.94
CA GLN A 35 -5.59 7.94 -11.19
C GLN A 35 -4.63 7.72 -12.35
N VAL A 36 -5.08 6.97 -13.34
CA VAL A 36 -4.36 6.73 -14.59
C VAL A 36 -5.15 7.41 -15.68
N ASP A 37 -4.54 8.41 -16.30
CA ASP A 37 -5.12 9.12 -17.44
C ASP A 37 -4.16 9.01 -18.64
N SER A 38 -4.72 8.81 -19.83
CA SER A 38 -3.94 8.82 -21.07
C SER A 38 -3.60 10.25 -21.47
N LEU A 39 -2.34 10.50 -21.84
CA LEU A 39 -1.90 11.78 -22.39
C LEU A 39 -2.37 11.99 -23.84
N ARG A 40 -2.86 10.94 -24.53
CA ARG A 40 -3.41 11.06 -25.88
C ARG A 40 -4.91 11.39 -25.79
N ASN A 41 -5.31 12.54 -26.31
CA ASN A 41 -6.71 13.00 -26.40
C ASN A 41 -7.63 12.08 -27.23
N SER A 42 -7.07 11.18 -28.03
CA SER A 42 -7.82 10.12 -28.70
C SER A 42 -7.77 8.88 -27.82
N GLY A 43 -8.90 8.43 -27.28
CA GLY A 43 -9.05 7.20 -26.48
C GLY A 43 -8.66 5.88 -27.19
N ASN A 44 -7.88 5.96 -28.26
CA ASN A 44 -7.30 4.84 -28.97
C ASN A 44 -5.85 4.65 -28.51
N MET A 45 -5.66 3.79 -27.50
CA MET A 45 -4.39 3.13 -27.17
C MET A 45 -4.06 2.03 -28.21
N THR A 46 -4.28 2.29 -29.50
CA THR A 46 -4.19 1.25 -30.54
C THR A 46 -2.78 0.70 -30.76
N ASP A 47 -1.74 1.48 -30.46
CA ASP A 47 -0.34 1.03 -30.60
C ASP A 47 0.07 0.13 -29.42
N THR A 48 -0.31 0.50 -28.19
CA THR A 48 0.03 -0.22 -26.95
C THR A 48 -0.86 -1.42 -26.67
N SER A 49 -2.13 -1.39 -27.07
CA SER A 49 -3.07 -2.49 -26.81
C SER A 49 -2.65 -3.82 -27.43
N SER A 50 -1.73 -3.79 -28.40
CA SER A 50 -1.20 -4.99 -29.06
C SER A 50 -0.22 -5.79 -28.19
N PHE A 51 0.39 -5.17 -27.16
CA PHE A 51 1.37 -5.82 -26.27
C PHE A 51 1.24 -5.46 -24.79
N ALA A 52 0.47 -4.42 -24.45
CA ALA A 52 0.13 -3.96 -23.11
C ALA A 52 -1.34 -3.49 -23.10
N PRO A 53 -2.33 -4.41 -23.09
CA PRO A 53 -3.75 -4.07 -23.17
C PRO A 53 -4.30 -3.45 -21.89
N CYS A 54 -3.57 -3.52 -20.79
CA CYS A 54 -3.97 -3.04 -19.47
C CYS A 54 -2.91 -2.10 -18.89
N THR A 55 -3.36 -1.10 -18.12
CA THR A 55 -2.49 -0.23 -17.32
C THR A 55 -2.78 -0.48 -15.84
N TYR A 56 -1.75 -0.71 -15.04
CA TYR A 56 -1.87 -1.03 -13.62
C TYR A 56 -1.34 0.13 -12.78
N ALA A 57 -2.04 0.42 -11.68
CA ALA A 57 -1.62 1.38 -10.67
C ALA A 57 -1.85 0.76 -9.30
N PHE A 58 -0.78 0.50 -8.56
CA PHE A 58 -0.89 -0.12 -7.24
C PHE A 58 0.09 0.50 -6.25
N VAL A 59 -0.22 0.26 -4.98
CA VAL A 59 0.54 0.70 -3.82
C VAL A 59 1.23 -0.53 -3.26
N GLY A 60 2.51 -0.45 -2.95
CA GLY A 60 3.26 -1.58 -2.39
C GLY A 60 4.47 -1.14 -1.59
N GLU A 61 4.95 -2.05 -0.74
CA GLU A 61 6.21 -1.91 -0.02
C GLU A 61 7.40 -1.82 -1.00
N GLU A 62 8.37 -0.95 -0.68
CA GLU A 62 9.60 -0.79 -1.44
C GLU A 62 10.34 -2.12 -1.65
N ASN A 63 10.99 -2.27 -2.80
CA ASN A 63 11.83 -3.42 -3.15
C ASN A 63 11.13 -4.78 -3.24
N VAL A 64 9.82 -4.88 -2.94
CA VAL A 64 9.05 -6.13 -3.09
C VAL A 64 8.74 -6.41 -4.56
N PHE A 65 8.32 -5.39 -5.29
CA PHE A 65 8.09 -5.50 -6.73
C PHE A 65 9.32 -5.09 -7.52
N LYS A 66 9.69 -5.90 -8.51
CA LYS A 66 10.73 -5.56 -9.51
C LYS A 66 10.15 -5.73 -10.89
N PHE A 67 10.10 -4.62 -11.63
CA PHE A 67 9.60 -4.60 -12.98
C PHE A 67 10.48 -5.41 -13.93
N ASN A 68 9.91 -6.41 -14.60
CA ASN A 68 10.59 -7.31 -15.53
C ASN A 68 10.35 -6.95 -17.01
N GLY A 69 9.95 -5.70 -17.27
CA GLY A 69 9.71 -5.22 -18.63
C GLY A 69 8.42 -5.80 -19.21
N LEU A 70 8.45 -6.18 -20.49
CA LEU A 70 7.27 -6.70 -21.19
C LEU A 70 6.62 -7.91 -20.51
N ASN A 71 7.38 -8.75 -19.80
CA ASN A 71 6.82 -9.91 -19.11
C ASN A 71 5.74 -9.54 -18.08
N ASP A 72 5.84 -8.36 -17.48
CA ASP A 72 4.85 -7.86 -16.51
C ASP A 72 3.72 -7.06 -17.18
N LEU A 73 3.85 -6.74 -18.47
CA LEU A 73 2.84 -6.02 -19.26
C LEU A 73 2.05 -6.92 -20.21
N THR A 74 2.51 -8.16 -20.43
CA THR A 74 1.87 -9.13 -21.31
C THR A 74 0.62 -9.74 -20.67
N ALA A 75 -0.47 -9.00 -20.69
CA ALA A 75 -1.80 -9.58 -20.54
C ALA A 75 -2.24 -10.19 -21.89
N ARG A 76 -2.82 -11.39 -21.87
CA ARG A 76 -3.26 -12.09 -23.10
C ARG A 76 -4.38 -11.34 -23.82
N ASP A 77 -5.30 -10.78 -23.05
CA ASP A 77 -6.39 -9.92 -23.48
C ASP A 77 -6.88 -9.08 -22.29
N VAL A 78 -7.88 -8.24 -22.53
CA VAL A 78 -8.45 -7.32 -21.52
C VAL A 78 -9.11 -8.01 -20.32
N ASN A 79 -9.40 -9.32 -20.41
CA ASN A 79 -9.97 -10.10 -19.32
C ASN A 79 -8.91 -10.90 -18.54
N ASP A 80 -7.64 -10.80 -18.91
CA ASP A 80 -6.55 -11.46 -18.19
C ASP A 80 -6.26 -10.72 -16.87
N THR A 81 -6.71 -11.32 -15.76
CA THR A 81 -6.52 -10.79 -14.40
C THR A 81 -5.29 -11.35 -13.70
N SER A 82 -4.54 -12.25 -14.34
CA SER A 82 -3.48 -13.03 -13.67
C SER A 82 -2.43 -12.16 -12.99
N PHE A 83 -2.06 -11.03 -13.60
CA PHE A 83 -1.12 -10.09 -13.03
C PHE A 83 -1.70 -9.30 -11.85
N PHE A 84 -2.98 -8.94 -11.92
CA PHE A 84 -3.69 -8.31 -10.79
C PHE A 84 -3.77 -9.26 -9.60
N ASP A 85 -4.16 -10.52 -9.83
CA ASP A 85 -4.25 -11.56 -8.80
C ASP A 85 -2.87 -11.83 -8.16
N TRP A 86 -1.80 -11.75 -8.96
CA TRP A 86 -0.43 -11.85 -8.47
C TRP A 86 -0.05 -10.66 -7.57
N ILE A 87 -0.36 -9.42 -7.98
CA ILE A 87 -0.13 -8.22 -7.15
C ILE A 87 -0.86 -8.35 -5.81
N GLU A 88 -2.15 -8.70 -5.83
CA GLU A 88 -2.98 -8.83 -4.63
C GLU A 88 -2.42 -9.88 -3.65
N SER A 89 -1.80 -10.95 -4.17
CA SER A 89 -1.26 -12.03 -3.34
C SER A 89 0.20 -11.87 -2.91
N HIS A 90 1.02 -11.08 -3.63
CA HIS A 90 2.47 -11.02 -3.40
C HIS A 90 3.01 -9.63 -3.05
N VAL A 91 2.25 -8.56 -3.26
CA VAL A 91 2.67 -7.19 -2.96
C VAL A 91 1.95 -6.70 -1.69
N PRO A 92 2.57 -6.81 -0.51
CA PRO A 92 1.96 -6.35 0.72
C PRO A 92 1.86 -4.82 0.73
N ILE A 93 0.81 -4.33 1.37
CA ILE A 93 0.63 -2.93 1.70
C ILE A 93 0.82 -2.78 3.21
N VAL A 94 1.87 -2.07 3.60
CA VAL A 94 2.08 -1.65 5.00
C VAL A 94 1.78 -0.17 5.08
N LEU A 95 0.74 0.19 5.83
CA LEU A 95 0.39 1.58 6.08
C LEU A 95 0.97 1.99 7.43
N ASP A 96 1.59 3.16 7.48
CA ASP A 96 1.85 3.86 8.73
C ASP A 96 0.75 4.91 8.95
N TRP A 97 0.10 4.89 10.11
CA TRP A 97 -1.04 5.75 10.38
C TRP A 97 -1.07 6.23 11.83
N ALA A 98 -1.75 7.36 12.00
CA ALA A 98 -2.08 7.93 13.30
C ALA A 98 -3.53 8.37 13.31
N ILE A 99 -4.17 8.28 14.48
CA ILE A 99 -5.55 8.69 14.69
C ILE A 99 -5.56 10.14 15.17
N GLY A 100 -6.22 10.99 14.38
CA GLY A 100 -6.36 12.41 14.68
C GLY A 100 -5.02 13.12 14.84
N ASN A 101 -5.04 14.21 15.61
CA ASN A 101 -3.87 15.04 15.89
C ASN A 101 -3.58 15.17 17.41
N GLN A 102 -4.28 14.38 18.22
CA GLN A 102 -4.18 14.42 19.67
C GLN A 102 -3.14 13.42 20.18
N SER A 103 -2.42 13.78 21.23
CA SER A 103 -1.61 12.82 21.99
C SER A 103 -2.49 11.81 22.73
N CYS A 104 -1.91 10.68 23.13
CA CYS A 104 -2.51 9.70 24.01
C CYS A 104 -3.08 10.30 25.30
N ALA A 105 -2.35 11.26 25.90
CA ALA A 105 -2.77 11.93 27.13
C ALA A 105 -4.03 12.81 26.95
N GLN A 106 -4.28 13.26 25.71
CA GLN A 106 -5.47 14.01 25.33
C GLN A 106 -6.60 13.06 24.90
N ALA A 107 -6.30 12.13 23.99
CA ALA A 107 -7.28 11.23 23.39
C ALA A 107 -7.96 10.31 24.43
N ASN A 108 -7.22 9.81 25.41
CA ASN A 108 -7.76 8.94 26.48
C ASN A 108 -8.76 9.65 27.42
N LYS A 109 -8.95 10.97 27.26
CA LYS A 109 -9.96 11.75 28.00
C LYS A 109 -11.21 12.02 27.17
N THR A 110 -11.24 11.56 25.92
CA THR A 110 -12.35 11.76 24.98
C THR A 110 -13.20 10.50 24.88
N ASN A 111 -14.47 10.68 24.52
CA ASN A 111 -15.37 9.54 24.26
C ASN A 111 -15.02 8.80 22.96
N ASP A 112 -14.25 9.43 22.07
CA ASP A 112 -13.86 8.90 20.76
C ASP A 112 -12.48 8.22 20.81
N PHE A 113 -12.01 7.85 22.01
CA PHE A 113 -10.76 7.13 22.17
C PHE A 113 -10.84 5.75 21.49
N ALA A 114 -9.98 5.52 20.50
CA ALA A 114 -10.10 4.38 19.61
C ALA A 114 -9.58 3.06 20.20
N CYS A 115 -8.66 3.13 21.18
CA CYS A 115 -8.00 1.94 21.70
C CYS A 115 -8.92 1.12 22.61
N GLN A 116 -9.02 -0.17 22.33
CA GLN A 116 -9.88 -1.12 23.04
C GLN A 116 -9.16 -1.77 24.24
N ALA A 117 -9.81 -2.73 24.90
CA ALA A 117 -9.23 -3.40 26.06
C ALA A 117 -7.89 -4.11 25.72
N ASN A 118 -7.03 -4.22 26.74
CA ASN A 118 -5.69 -4.82 26.66
C ASN A 118 -4.76 -4.23 25.59
N SER A 119 -5.01 -2.99 25.20
CA SER A 119 -4.13 -2.22 24.33
C SER A 119 -3.37 -1.14 25.11
N THR A 120 -2.36 -0.59 24.45
CA THR A 120 -1.56 0.55 24.84
C THR A 120 -1.76 1.64 23.79
N CYS A 121 -1.70 2.88 24.25
CA CYS A 121 -1.68 4.03 23.36
C CYS A 121 -0.23 4.46 23.16
N VAL A 122 0.15 4.73 21.92
CA VAL A 122 1.48 5.20 21.54
C VAL A 122 1.32 6.51 20.77
N ASP A 123 2.00 7.56 21.23
CA ASP A 123 2.02 8.84 20.54
C ASP A 123 2.69 8.71 19.17
N SER A 124 2.10 9.36 18.17
CA SER A 124 2.64 9.42 16.81
C SER A 124 3.86 10.33 16.73
N THR A 125 4.82 9.96 15.89
CA THR A 125 6.00 10.79 15.56
C THR A 125 5.78 11.71 14.37
N ARG A 126 4.60 11.64 13.72
CA ARG A 126 4.20 12.50 12.59
C ARG A 126 4.16 13.97 12.99
N GLU A 127 4.44 14.89 12.07
CA GLU A 127 4.39 16.34 12.37
C GLU A 127 2.99 16.79 12.77
N ALA A 128 1.97 16.18 12.16
CA ALA A 128 0.57 16.40 12.49
C ALA A 128 0.16 15.86 13.88
N GLY A 129 1.03 15.09 14.54
CA GLY A 129 0.75 14.41 15.80
C GLY A 129 -0.17 13.20 15.63
N GLY A 130 -1.02 12.98 16.62
CA GLY A 130 -1.92 11.83 16.69
C GLY A 130 -1.39 10.69 17.56
N TYR A 131 -2.11 9.58 17.57
CA TYR A 131 -1.74 8.39 18.34
C TYR A 131 -2.14 7.11 17.61
N ARG A 132 -1.55 5.99 18.02
CA ARG A 132 -1.91 4.65 17.57
C ARG A 132 -2.14 3.73 18.75
N CYS A 133 -2.83 2.62 18.51
CA CYS A 133 -3.09 1.60 19.50
C CYS A 133 -2.26 0.35 19.18
N GLY A 134 -1.59 -0.22 20.18
CA GLY A 134 -0.85 -1.47 20.09
C GLY A 134 -1.25 -2.43 21.21
N CYS A 135 -1.22 -3.74 21.00
CA CYS A 135 -1.54 -4.67 22.07
C CYS A 135 -0.50 -4.63 23.21
N LYS A 136 -0.95 -4.83 24.44
CA LYS A 136 -0.03 -5.02 25.58
C LYS A 136 0.78 -6.31 25.40
N GLU A 137 1.94 -6.37 26.02
CA GLU A 137 2.77 -7.58 26.04
C GLU A 137 1.94 -8.79 26.53
N GLY A 138 2.00 -9.90 25.77
CA GLY A 138 1.22 -11.12 26.04
C GLY A 138 -0.23 -11.10 25.51
N TYR A 139 -0.63 -10.07 24.77
CA TYR A 139 -1.93 -9.99 24.11
C TYR A 139 -1.77 -9.85 22.60
N GLU A 140 -2.67 -10.49 21.85
CA GLU A 140 -2.70 -10.45 20.39
C GLU A 140 -4.10 -10.09 19.87
N GLY A 141 -4.18 -9.65 18.61
CA GLY A 141 -5.43 -9.27 17.96
C GLY A 141 -5.43 -7.81 17.49
N ASN A 142 -6.61 -7.28 17.23
CA ASN A 142 -6.76 -5.91 16.72
C ASN A 142 -7.09 -4.95 17.89
N PRO A 143 -6.19 -4.01 18.24
CA PRO A 143 -6.40 -3.10 19.36
C PRO A 143 -7.48 -2.04 19.12
N TYR A 144 -8.04 -1.94 17.92
CA TYR A 144 -9.07 -0.96 17.54
C TYR A 144 -10.49 -1.54 17.50
N LEU A 145 -10.65 -2.87 17.48
CA LEU A 145 -11.95 -3.54 17.37
C LEU A 145 -12.33 -4.23 18.67
N SER A 146 -13.59 -4.14 19.10
CA SER A 146 -14.08 -4.89 20.26
C SER A 146 -13.95 -6.40 20.02
N PRO A 147 -13.46 -7.20 20.98
CA PRO A 147 -13.21 -6.89 22.40
C PRO A 147 -11.82 -6.29 22.73
N GLY A 148 -11.04 -5.95 21.71
CA GLY A 148 -9.66 -5.49 21.81
C GLY A 148 -8.67 -6.63 21.66
N CYS A 149 -7.53 -6.51 22.34
CA CYS A 149 -6.52 -7.56 22.32
C CYS A 149 -6.91 -8.69 23.29
N LEU A 150 -6.73 -9.92 22.83
CA LEU A 150 -7.03 -11.13 23.59
C LEU A 150 -5.73 -11.74 24.12
N GLY A 151 -5.77 -12.22 25.36
CA GLY A 151 -4.62 -12.84 25.98
C GLY A 151 -4.32 -14.19 25.34
N THR A 152 -3.06 -14.47 25.05
CA THR A 152 -2.62 -15.78 24.55
C THR A 152 -2.62 -16.77 25.71
N ILE A 153 -3.73 -17.46 25.97
CA ILE A 153 -3.73 -18.60 26.92
C ILE A 153 -3.20 -19.88 26.24
N ASP A 154 -3.14 -19.95 24.91
CA ASP A 154 -2.48 -21.05 24.20
C ASP A 154 -1.90 -20.55 22.87
N HIS A 155 -0.74 -21.11 22.49
CA HIS A 155 0.20 -20.73 21.43
C HIS A 155 -0.31 -20.70 19.96
N LEU A 156 -1.59 -20.47 19.68
CA LEU A 156 -2.15 -20.56 18.33
C LEU A 156 -3.23 -19.51 18.05
N SER A 157 -2.87 -18.22 18.04
CA SER A 157 -3.63 -17.20 17.30
C SER A 157 -2.94 -16.90 15.95
N PRO A 158 -3.70 -16.77 14.85
CA PRO A 158 -3.15 -16.31 13.58
C PRO A 158 -2.58 -14.92 13.79
N LYS A 159 -1.27 -14.80 13.56
CA LYS A 159 -0.51 -13.56 13.69
C LYS A 159 -1.04 -12.53 12.70
N PHE A 160 -1.90 -11.62 13.16
CA PHE A 160 -2.08 -10.33 12.52
C PHE A 160 -0.85 -9.49 12.89
N TYR A 161 0.20 -9.61 12.09
CA TYR A 161 1.32 -8.69 12.14
C TYR A 161 0.84 -7.33 11.59
N ILE A 162 0.38 -6.45 12.47
CA ILE A 162 0.63 -5.02 12.24
C ILE A 162 2.13 -4.89 12.53
N ASN A 163 2.95 -5.12 11.51
CA ASN A 163 4.41 -5.06 11.66
C ASN A 163 4.77 -3.67 12.20
N ASP A 164 5.18 -3.61 13.46
CA ASP A 164 5.89 -2.48 14.07
C ASP A 164 7.33 -2.34 13.52
N ILE A 165 7.60 -2.90 12.34
CA ILE A 165 8.87 -2.78 11.63
C ILE A 165 8.72 -1.64 10.64
N PHE A 166 9.08 -0.46 11.12
CA PHE A 166 9.38 0.75 10.37
C PHE A 166 10.23 0.44 9.14
N TYR A 167 9.78 0.83 7.93
CA TYR A 167 10.56 1.44 6.85
C TYR A 167 9.60 2.12 5.86
N GLU A 168 10.08 3.21 5.26
CA GLU A 168 9.33 4.45 4.97
C GLU A 168 8.83 4.62 3.54
N PHE A 169 8.85 3.59 2.71
CA PHE A 169 8.68 3.84 1.28
C PHE A 169 7.59 2.95 0.70
N ILE A 170 6.41 3.55 0.66
CA ILE A 170 5.31 3.04 -0.12
C ILE A 170 5.43 3.64 -1.52
N TYR A 171 5.38 2.81 -2.55
CA TYR A 171 5.48 3.29 -3.93
C TYR A 171 4.17 3.15 -4.68
N ILE A 172 3.88 4.13 -5.53
CA ILE A 172 2.90 3.97 -6.61
C ILE A 172 3.63 3.45 -7.81
N ILE A 173 3.29 2.23 -8.22
CA ILE A 173 3.85 1.63 -9.42
C ILE A 173 2.80 1.75 -10.52
N LEU A 174 3.16 2.50 -11.55
CA LEU A 174 2.37 2.65 -12.78
C LEU A 174 3.01 1.81 -13.87
N LEU A 175 2.24 0.88 -14.42
CA LEU A 175 2.67 -0.01 -15.51
C LEU A 175 1.77 0.18 -16.70
N GLY A 176 2.34 0.47 -17.88
CA GLY A 176 1.55 0.54 -19.12
C GLY A 176 2.11 1.48 -20.15
#